data_AF-X6LR11-F1
#
_entry.id   AF-X6LR11-F1
#
_cell.length_a   1.000
_cell.length_b   1.000
_cell.length_c   1.000
_cell.angle_alpha   90.00
_cell.angle_beta   90.00
_cell.angle_gamma   90.00
#
_symmetry.space_group_name_H-M   'P 1'
#
loop_
_entity.id
_entity.type
_entity.pdbx_description
1 polymer ?
#
loop_
_entity_poly.entity_id
_entity_poly.type
_entity_poly.pdbx_seq_one_letter_code
_entity_poly.pdbx_strand_id
1 'polypeptide(L)'
;MTLNDTKLEESETLFQTLPSLPSHFERFQCVSHKNEILICGGYNNRDCYSYHTLKNQYKLICSYPDSIGLVGHCVVKRINNNNSDIITLLSFGGANKHVLVMKYKSVWDNTEQNKKENIIQYNKWIPWTDNFHVSIEIGRKKDDYEGVRAVIGGSNNHLLFIAYHPKNISVYNLNKYQFVKHQALSFNILSGYHCFVKKNKK
;
A
#
# COMPACT_ATOMS: atom_id res chain seq x y z
N MET A 1 31.40 -20.31 51.82
CA MET A 1 31.64 -20.90 50.49
C MET A 1 30.58 -20.36 49.55
N THR A 2 31.05 -19.94 48.40
CA THR A 2 30.47 -19.07 47.37
C THR A 2 29.02 -19.34 46.97
N LEU A 3 28.25 -18.25 46.86
CA LEU A 3 27.02 -18.21 46.06
C LEU A 3 27.38 -18.50 44.61
N ASN A 4 26.72 -19.48 44.01
CA ASN A 4 26.80 -19.70 42.57
C ASN A 4 25.89 -18.68 41.88
N ASP A 5 26.53 -17.77 41.15
CA ASP A 5 25.88 -16.93 40.14
C ASP A 5 25.38 -17.80 39.00
N THR A 6 24.10 -18.19 39.06
CA THR A 6 23.40 -18.76 37.91
C THR A 6 23.11 -17.62 36.93
N LYS A 7 24.07 -17.37 36.04
CA LYS A 7 23.91 -16.49 34.90
C LYS A 7 22.88 -17.16 33.97
N LEU A 8 21.64 -16.66 34.00
CA LEU A 8 20.61 -17.03 33.01
C LEU A 8 21.12 -16.55 31.65
N GLU A 9 21.43 -17.50 30.76
CA GLU A 9 21.63 -17.22 29.34
C GLU A 9 20.30 -16.76 28.75
N GLU A 10 20.17 -15.46 28.48
CA GLU A 10 19.10 -14.95 27.62
C GLU A 10 19.33 -15.50 26.21
N SER A 11 18.44 -16.42 25.80
CA SER A 11 18.34 -16.88 24.42
C SER A 11 17.99 -15.70 23.52
N GLU A 12 18.97 -15.13 22.82
CA GLU A 12 18.75 -14.12 21.79
C GLU A 12 17.80 -14.67 20.71
N THR A 13 16.55 -14.19 20.72
CA THR A 13 15.59 -14.55 19.68
C THR A 13 15.89 -13.75 18.41
N LEU A 14 15.89 -14.41 17.24
CA LEU A 14 16.06 -13.74 15.94
C LEU A 14 14.96 -12.71 15.62
N PHE A 15 13.87 -12.72 16.40
CA PHE A 15 12.75 -11.81 16.28
C PHE A 15 12.56 -11.03 17.56
N GLN A 16 12.27 -9.74 17.40
CA GLN A 16 11.86 -8.85 18.47
C GLN A 16 10.34 -8.68 18.43
N THR A 17 9.68 -8.78 19.58
CA THR A 17 8.28 -8.39 19.73
C THR A 17 8.16 -6.87 19.68
N LEU A 18 7.38 -6.37 18.73
CA LEU A 18 7.05 -4.94 18.60
C LEU A 18 5.70 -4.63 19.28
N PRO A 19 5.37 -3.34 19.51
CA PRO A 19 4.08 -2.95 20.04
C PRO A 19 2.93 -3.50 19.20
N SER A 20 1.87 -3.95 19.89
CA SER A 20 0.68 -4.49 19.27
C SER A 20 0.02 -3.48 18.33
N LEU A 21 -0.68 -4.00 17.31
CA LEU A 21 -1.45 -3.17 16.40
C LEU A 21 -2.52 -2.38 17.18
N PRO A 22 -2.81 -1.12 16.83
CA PRO A 22 -3.85 -0.33 17.49
C PRO A 22 -5.27 -0.91 17.38
N SER A 23 -5.48 -1.77 16.39
CA SER A 23 -6.75 -2.45 16.12
C SER A 23 -6.49 -3.78 15.41
N HIS A 24 -7.50 -4.65 15.36
CA HIS A 24 -7.41 -5.92 14.63
C HIS A 24 -7.47 -5.65 13.12
N PHE A 25 -6.57 -6.27 12.35
CA PHE A 25 -6.54 -6.16 10.91
C PHE A 25 -6.42 -7.52 10.26
N GLU A 26 -7.27 -7.81 9.29
CA GLU A 26 -7.15 -8.99 8.45
C GLU A 26 -6.79 -8.60 7.02
N ARG A 27 -5.79 -9.29 6.45
CA ARG A 27 -5.35 -9.11 5.05
C ARG A 27 -5.05 -7.64 4.67
N PHE A 28 -4.61 -6.84 5.63
CA PHE A 28 -4.27 -5.43 5.41
C PHE A 28 -3.10 -5.27 4.44
N GLN A 29 -3.02 -4.10 3.81
CA GLN A 29 -1.90 -3.76 2.92
C GLN A 29 -0.91 -2.85 3.66
N CYS A 30 0.38 -3.04 3.37
CA CYS A 30 1.44 -2.22 3.95
C CYS A 30 2.36 -1.62 2.89
N VAL A 31 2.88 -0.43 3.18
CA VAL A 31 3.81 0.30 2.32
C VAL A 31 4.94 0.87 3.18
N SER A 32 6.18 0.65 2.77
CA SER A 32 7.34 1.26 3.44
C SER A 32 7.65 2.67 2.91
N HIS A 33 7.94 3.58 3.82
CA HIS A 33 8.39 4.93 3.50
C HIS A 33 9.31 5.49 4.58
N LYS A 34 10.59 5.72 4.24
CA LYS A 34 11.60 6.18 5.21
C LYS A 34 11.59 5.25 6.44
N ASN A 35 11.39 5.80 7.63
CA ASN A 35 11.34 5.06 8.89
C ASN A 35 9.92 4.59 9.26
N GLU A 36 8.99 4.61 8.30
CA GLU A 36 7.58 4.32 8.52
C GLU A 36 7.11 3.09 7.75
N ILE A 37 6.24 2.32 8.40
CA ILE A 37 5.40 1.30 7.78
C ILE A 37 3.97 1.83 7.80
N LEU A 38 3.46 2.16 6.62
CA LEU A 38 2.09 2.61 6.44
C LEU A 38 1.21 1.36 6.34
N ILE A 39 0.20 1.27 7.18
CA ILE A 39 -0.85 0.26 7.19
C ILE A 39 -2.07 0.90 6.56
N CYS A 40 -2.63 0.29 5.52
CA CYS A 40 -3.66 0.90 4.69
C CYS A 40 -4.94 0.07 4.69
N GLY A 41 -5.61 -0.02 5.84
CA GLY A 41 -6.88 -0.75 5.98
C GLY A 41 -6.79 -2.24 5.63
N GLY A 42 -7.85 -2.97 5.90
CA GLY A 42 -7.97 -4.40 5.69
C GLY A 42 -9.42 -4.87 5.82
N TYR A 43 -9.62 -6.18 5.81
CA TYR A 43 -10.94 -6.75 6.07
C TYR A 43 -11.41 -6.34 7.48
N ASN A 44 -12.66 -5.86 7.57
CA ASN A 44 -13.32 -5.32 8.77
C ASN A 44 -12.62 -4.12 9.45
N ASN A 45 -11.64 -3.49 8.82
CA ASN A 45 -10.98 -2.31 9.39
C ASN A 45 -10.55 -1.32 8.30
N ARG A 46 -11.11 -0.11 8.34
CA ARG A 46 -10.85 0.93 7.33
C ARG A 46 -9.72 1.87 7.73
N ASP A 47 -9.22 1.78 8.94
CA ASP A 47 -8.26 2.74 9.47
C ASP A 47 -6.87 2.50 8.88
N CYS A 48 -6.16 3.60 8.69
CA CYS A 48 -4.81 3.64 8.20
C CYS A 48 -3.91 4.19 9.30
N TYR A 49 -2.79 3.53 9.52
CA TYR A 49 -1.82 3.92 10.55
C TYR A 49 -0.43 4.03 9.96
N SER A 50 0.38 4.92 10.52
CA SER A 50 1.83 4.90 10.32
C SER A 50 2.49 4.34 11.58
N TYR A 51 3.25 3.26 11.41
CA TYR A 51 4.14 2.76 12.44
C TYR A 51 5.56 3.29 12.20
N HIS A 52 6.12 4.00 13.18
CA HIS A 52 7.46 4.54 13.07
C HIS A 52 8.49 3.60 13.70
N THR A 53 9.31 2.97 12.88
CA THR A 53 10.30 1.93 13.24
C THR A 53 11.31 2.34 14.31
N LEU A 54 11.75 3.61 14.33
CA LEU A 54 12.67 4.08 15.38
C LEU A 54 11.96 4.50 16.68
N LYS A 55 10.68 4.88 16.61
CA LYS A 55 9.91 5.38 17.77
C LYS A 55 9.09 4.27 18.41
N ASN A 56 8.92 3.13 17.73
CA ASN A 56 8.07 2.02 18.14
C ASN A 56 6.66 2.50 18.51
N GLN A 57 6.07 3.35 17.67
CA GLN A 57 4.76 3.94 17.93
C GLN A 57 3.93 4.01 16.66
N TYR A 58 2.61 3.90 16.85
CA TYR A 58 1.63 4.10 15.79
C TYR A 58 1.01 5.50 15.88
N LYS A 59 0.68 6.07 14.73
CA LYS A 59 -0.18 7.24 14.60
C LYS A 59 -1.26 6.98 13.56
N LEU A 60 -2.49 7.40 13.87
CA LEU A 60 -3.58 7.39 12.90
C LEU A 60 -3.24 8.33 11.73
N ILE A 61 -3.50 7.87 10.51
CA ILE A 61 -3.40 8.67 9.30
C ILE A 61 -4.80 9.18 8.92
N CYS A 62 -5.70 8.26 8.63
CA CYS A 62 -7.11 8.49 8.27
C CYS A 62 -7.84 7.14 8.16
N SER A 63 -9.05 7.14 7.61
CA SER A 63 -9.80 5.93 7.27
C SER A 63 -10.22 5.94 5.80
N TYR A 64 -10.43 4.76 5.21
CA TYR A 64 -11.12 4.64 3.91
C TYR A 64 -12.59 5.09 4.02
N PRO A 65 -13.21 5.59 2.94
CA PRO A 65 -14.65 5.88 2.93
C PRO A 65 -15.51 4.65 3.30
N ASP A 66 -16.66 4.87 3.96
CA ASP A 66 -17.54 3.80 4.43
C ASP A 66 -18.08 2.89 3.33
N SER A 67 -18.22 3.42 2.12
CA SER A 67 -18.72 2.70 0.96
C SER A 67 -17.70 1.73 0.33
N ILE A 68 -16.46 1.68 0.83
CA ILE A 68 -15.35 0.96 0.19
C ILE A 68 -15.07 -0.35 0.92
N GLY A 69 -15.25 -1.47 0.22
CA GLY A 69 -14.87 -2.79 0.69
C GLY A 69 -13.39 -3.09 0.42
N LEU A 70 -12.65 -3.50 1.46
CA LEU A 70 -11.19 -3.70 1.38
C LEU A 70 -10.75 -5.16 1.23
N VAL A 71 -11.69 -6.09 1.00
CA VAL A 71 -11.37 -7.51 0.79
C VAL A 71 -10.53 -7.66 -0.48
N GLY A 72 -9.28 -8.11 -0.31
CA GLY A 72 -8.39 -8.43 -1.43
C GLY A 72 -7.89 -7.23 -2.23
N HIS A 73 -8.00 -6.01 -1.71
CA HIS A 73 -7.47 -4.82 -2.36
C HIS A 73 -5.93 -4.80 -2.38
N CYS A 74 -5.35 -3.94 -3.21
CA CYS A 74 -3.92 -3.72 -3.32
C CYS A 74 -3.60 -2.24 -3.13
N VAL A 75 -2.49 -1.95 -2.46
CA VAL A 75 -1.94 -0.60 -2.33
C VAL A 75 -0.52 -0.57 -2.87
N VAL A 76 -0.24 0.39 -3.75
CA VAL A 76 1.10 0.59 -4.31
C VAL A 76 1.56 2.03 -4.10
N LYS A 77 2.87 2.18 -3.88
CA LYS A 77 3.53 3.48 -3.75
C LYS A 77 4.04 3.95 -5.10
N ARG A 78 3.57 5.11 -5.53
CA ARG A 78 4.11 5.82 -6.69
C ARG A 78 5.20 6.78 -6.23
N ILE A 79 6.41 6.59 -6.74
CA ILE A 79 7.55 7.48 -6.49
C ILE A 79 7.44 8.65 -7.46
N ASN A 80 7.31 9.87 -6.94
CA ASN A 80 7.47 11.09 -7.71
C ASN A 80 8.91 11.60 -7.55
N ASN A 81 9.53 12.06 -8.64
CA ASN A 81 10.92 12.52 -8.63
C ASN A 81 11.10 13.90 -7.97
N ASN A 82 10.02 14.64 -7.73
CA ASN A 82 10.08 15.99 -7.20
C ASN A 82 9.55 16.02 -5.76
N ASN A 83 10.48 16.30 -4.82
CA ASN A 83 10.31 16.48 -3.38
C ASN A 83 10.05 15.20 -2.54
N SER A 84 10.88 14.98 -1.52
CA SER A 84 11.07 13.71 -0.80
C SER A 84 10.04 13.39 0.31
N ASP A 85 9.15 14.33 0.61
CA ASP A 85 8.35 14.30 1.85
C ASP A 85 6.88 13.96 1.63
N ILE A 86 6.43 14.00 0.37
CA ILE A 86 5.06 13.61 -0.01
C ILE A 86 5.16 12.46 -1.00
N ILE A 87 4.47 11.36 -0.70
CA ILE A 87 4.34 10.22 -1.60
C ILE A 87 2.90 10.10 -2.08
N THR A 88 2.72 9.48 -3.24
CA THR A 88 1.38 9.13 -3.74
C THR A 88 1.15 7.65 -3.53
N LEU A 89 0.08 7.30 -2.82
CA LEU A 89 -0.40 5.93 -2.67
C LEU A 89 -1.61 5.73 -3.60
N LEU A 90 -1.64 4.60 -4.28
CA LEU A 90 -2.76 4.16 -5.11
C LEU A 90 -3.33 2.89 -4.51
N SER A 91 -4.60 2.95 -4.10
CA SER A 91 -5.36 1.80 -3.59
C SER A 91 -6.39 1.39 -4.64
N PHE A 92 -6.41 0.11 -5.01
CA PHE A 92 -7.34 -0.37 -6.03
C PHE A 92 -7.63 -1.87 -5.94
N GLY A 93 -8.62 -2.30 -6.72
CA GLY A 93 -9.02 -3.71 -6.81
C GLY A 93 -9.90 -4.15 -5.66
N GLY A 94 -9.79 -5.42 -5.26
CA GLY A 94 -10.67 -6.04 -4.29
C GLY A 94 -11.96 -6.60 -4.89
N ALA A 95 -12.74 -7.28 -4.05
CA ALA A 95 -14.01 -7.90 -4.45
C ALA A 95 -15.01 -6.85 -5.02
N ASN A 96 -15.10 -5.70 -4.35
CA ASN A 96 -15.80 -4.51 -4.85
C ASN A 96 -14.76 -3.50 -5.34
N LYS A 97 -14.38 -3.61 -6.61
CA LYS A 97 -13.31 -2.80 -7.22
C LYS A 97 -13.49 -1.30 -6.92
N HIS A 98 -12.46 -0.70 -6.34
CA HIS A 98 -12.31 0.75 -6.24
C HIS A 98 -11.01 1.21 -6.89
N VAL A 99 -10.87 2.52 -7.05
CA VAL A 99 -9.60 3.18 -7.34
C VAL A 99 -9.53 4.50 -6.59
N LEU A 100 -8.63 4.56 -5.61
CA LEU A 100 -8.45 5.69 -4.70
C LEU A 100 -6.99 6.11 -4.69
N VAL A 101 -6.77 7.41 -4.57
CA VAL A 101 -5.44 7.99 -4.44
C VAL A 101 -5.33 8.73 -3.12
N MET A 102 -4.15 8.68 -2.51
CA MET A 102 -3.80 9.48 -1.34
C MET A 102 -2.45 10.14 -1.57
N LYS A 103 -2.39 11.46 -1.35
CA LYS A 103 -1.12 12.16 -1.14
C LYS A 103 -0.78 12.05 0.33
N TYR A 104 0.17 11.18 0.65
CA TYR A 104 0.62 10.96 2.01
C TYR A 104 1.76 11.92 2.36
N LYS A 105 1.59 12.65 3.46
CA LYS A 105 2.61 13.46 4.14
C LYS A 105 2.80 12.85 5.53
N SER A 106 4.05 12.67 5.96
CA SER A 106 4.34 12.00 7.23
C SER A 106 3.57 12.64 8.38
N VAL A 107 2.93 11.81 9.20
CA VAL A 107 2.24 12.24 10.43
C VAL A 107 3.22 12.48 11.59
N TRP A 108 4.52 12.31 11.34
CA TRP A 108 5.60 12.54 12.29
C TRP A 108 6.36 13.83 12.05
N ASP A 109 6.15 14.49 10.90
CA ASP A 109 6.76 15.77 10.58
C ASP A 109 6.00 16.91 11.28
N ASN A 110 6.68 17.66 12.14
CA ASN A 110 6.11 18.76 12.93
C ASN A 110 6.09 20.10 12.18
N THR A 111 6.28 20.12 10.85
CA THR A 111 6.24 21.37 10.09
C THR A 111 4.82 21.92 10.10
N GLU A 112 4.61 23.07 10.72
CA GLU A 112 3.31 23.75 10.72
C GLU A 112 2.74 23.81 9.31
N GLN A 113 1.46 23.45 9.16
CA GLN A 113 0.73 23.58 7.91
C GLN A 113 0.75 25.05 7.49
N ASN A 114 1.63 25.41 6.56
CA ASN A 114 1.60 26.70 5.93
C ASN A 114 0.19 26.92 5.37
N LYS A 115 -0.50 27.98 5.80
CA LYS A 115 -1.91 28.29 5.44
C LYS A 115 -2.20 28.35 3.93
N LYS A 116 -1.16 28.36 3.08
CA LYS A 116 -1.26 28.25 1.61
C LYS A 116 -1.47 26.81 1.10
N GLU A 117 -1.30 25.78 1.94
CA GLU A 117 -1.51 24.36 1.57
C GLU A 117 -2.99 23.93 1.54
N ASN A 118 -3.93 24.81 1.91
CA ASN A 118 -5.36 24.51 2.13
C ASN A 118 -6.15 23.90 0.95
N ILE A 119 -5.59 23.83 -0.26
CA ILE A 119 -6.27 23.24 -1.42
C ILE A 119 -6.04 21.71 -1.47
N ILE A 120 -4.90 21.22 -0.97
CA ILE A 120 -4.53 19.80 -1.13
C ILE A 120 -4.97 19.02 0.11
N GLN A 121 -5.87 18.06 -0.09
CA GLN A 121 -6.28 17.13 0.95
C GLN A 121 -5.22 16.02 1.13
N TYR A 122 -4.23 16.27 1.99
CA TYR A 122 -3.26 15.25 2.40
C TYR A 122 -3.89 14.22 3.32
N ASN A 123 -3.28 13.03 3.36
CA ASN A 123 -3.62 11.96 4.30
C ASN A 123 -5.11 11.61 4.26
N LYS A 124 -5.74 11.67 3.08
CA LYS A 124 -7.11 11.25 2.84
C LYS A 124 -7.18 10.47 1.54
N TRP A 125 -8.01 9.43 1.53
CA TRP A 125 -8.36 8.71 0.31
C TRP A 125 -9.41 9.51 -0.47
N ILE A 126 -9.10 9.80 -1.73
CA ILE A 126 -10.04 10.45 -2.66
C ILE A 126 -10.19 9.59 -3.92
N PRO A 127 -11.36 9.61 -4.60
CA PRO A 127 -11.52 9.00 -5.91
C PRO A 127 -10.41 9.44 -6.86
N TRP A 128 -9.82 8.49 -7.59
CA TRP A 128 -8.85 8.85 -8.61
C TRP A 128 -9.59 9.28 -9.88
N THR A 129 -9.48 10.56 -10.23
CA THR A 129 -10.14 11.12 -11.42
C THR A 129 -9.12 11.69 -12.40
N ASP A 130 -9.52 11.78 -13.67
CA ASP A 130 -8.77 12.51 -14.69
C ASP A 130 -8.96 14.04 -14.54
N ASN A 131 -8.41 14.81 -15.49
CA ASN A 131 -8.49 16.27 -15.50
C ASN A 131 -9.91 16.81 -15.72
N PHE A 132 -10.85 15.97 -16.15
CA PHE A 132 -12.25 16.30 -16.35
C PHE A 132 -13.14 15.79 -15.20
N HIS A 133 -12.54 15.36 -14.09
CA HIS A 133 -13.21 14.78 -12.93
C HIS A 133 -13.97 13.47 -13.24
N VAL A 134 -13.58 12.78 -14.30
CA VAL A 134 -14.11 11.45 -14.62
C VAL A 134 -13.31 10.41 -13.84
N SER A 135 -14.02 9.54 -13.12
CA SER A 135 -13.41 8.44 -12.34
C SER A 135 -12.58 7.53 -13.24
N ILE A 136 -11.34 7.28 -12.82
CA ILE A 136 -10.43 6.36 -13.48
C ILE A 136 -10.75 4.94 -13.01
N GLU A 137 -10.97 4.04 -13.96
CA GLU A 137 -11.19 2.62 -13.68
C GLU A 137 -9.91 1.80 -13.95
N ILE A 138 -9.62 0.86 -13.06
CA ILE A 138 -8.57 -0.15 -13.24
C ILE A 138 -9.23 -1.54 -13.21
N GLY A 139 -9.14 -2.24 -14.34
CA GLY A 139 -9.73 -3.56 -14.55
C GLY A 139 -10.99 -3.48 -15.40
N ARG A 140 -11.35 -4.59 -16.06
CA ARG A 140 -12.62 -4.67 -16.81
C ARG A 140 -13.74 -5.10 -15.87
N LYS A 141 -15.00 -4.78 -16.19
CA LYS A 141 -16.17 -5.13 -15.37
C LYS A 141 -16.19 -6.60 -14.94
N LYS A 142 -15.90 -7.52 -15.88
CA LYS A 142 -15.88 -8.98 -15.67
C LYS A 142 -14.63 -9.54 -14.98
N ASP A 143 -13.59 -8.73 -14.81
CA ASP A 143 -12.35 -9.21 -14.21
C ASP A 143 -12.49 -9.30 -12.68
N ASP A 144 -11.95 -10.37 -12.13
CA ASP A 144 -11.87 -10.63 -10.70
C ASP A 144 -10.56 -10.07 -10.13
N TYR A 145 -10.68 -9.05 -9.29
CA TYR A 145 -9.56 -8.34 -8.68
C TYR A 145 -9.46 -8.64 -7.17
N GLU A 146 -10.19 -9.63 -6.66
CA GLU A 146 -9.98 -10.09 -5.30
C GLU A 146 -8.58 -10.71 -5.17
N GLY A 147 -7.81 -10.22 -4.19
CA GLY A 147 -6.44 -10.68 -3.96
C GLY A 147 -5.47 -10.22 -5.05
N VAL A 148 -5.81 -9.16 -5.80
CA VAL A 148 -4.93 -8.58 -6.81
C VAL A 148 -3.61 -8.13 -6.18
N ARG A 149 -2.54 -8.20 -6.98
CA ARG A 149 -1.23 -7.70 -6.62
C ARG A 149 -0.66 -6.89 -7.76
N ALA A 150 0.13 -5.89 -7.40
CA ALA A 150 0.74 -5.04 -8.39
C ALA A 150 2.08 -4.48 -7.95
N VAL A 151 2.84 -4.04 -8.95
CA VAL A 151 4.08 -3.30 -8.77
C VAL A 151 4.15 -2.19 -9.81
N ILE A 152 4.70 -1.05 -9.41
CA ILE A 152 5.00 0.06 -10.32
C ILE A 152 6.41 -0.11 -10.86
N GLY A 153 6.57 0.05 -12.17
CA GLY A 153 7.84 0.00 -12.86
C GLY A 153 7.83 0.71 -14.21
N GLY A 154 8.62 0.21 -15.15
CA GLY A 154 8.97 0.91 -16.38
C GLY A 154 10.07 1.96 -16.14
N SER A 155 10.66 2.45 -17.23
CA SER A 155 11.81 3.39 -17.17
C SER A 155 11.52 4.65 -16.33
N ASN A 156 10.27 5.11 -16.36
CA ASN A 156 9.81 6.32 -15.65
C ASN A 156 8.77 6.04 -14.55
N ASN A 157 8.73 4.83 -13.97
CA ASN A 157 7.73 4.44 -12.95
C ASN A 157 6.27 4.73 -13.36
N HIS A 158 5.96 4.58 -14.65
CA HIS A 158 4.69 4.96 -15.25
C HIS A 158 3.82 3.75 -15.62
N LEU A 159 4.34 2.54 -15.43
CA LEU A 159 3.63 1.30 -15.74
C LEU A 159 3.25 0.59 -14.44
N LEU A 160 1.97 0.30 -14.29
CA LEU A 160 1.42 -0.55 -13.24
C LEU A 160 1.25 -1.96 -13.81
N PHE A 161 2.05 -2.89 -13.30
CA PHE A 161 1.94 -4.31 -13.59
C PHE A 161 0.98 -4.92 -12.59
N ILE A 162 -0.09 -5.54 -13.06
CA ILE A 162 -1.19 -6.06 -12.25
C ILE A 162 -1.33 -7.53 -12.53
N ALA A 163 -1.22 -8.38 -11.53
CA ALA A 163 -1.53 -9.80 -11.65
C ALA A 163 -2.73 -10.15 -10.78
N TYR A 164 -3.67 -10.90 -11.36
CA TYR A 164 -4.99 -11.13 -10.80
C TYR A 164 -5.61 -12.45 -11.29
N HIS A 165 -6.63 -12.90 -10.58
CA HIS A 165 -7.33 -14.15 -10.84
C HIS A 165 -8.01 -14.14 -12.24
N PRO A 166 -8.16 -15.31 -12.90
CA PRO A 166 -7.57 -16.61 -12.57
C PRO A 166 -6.10 -16.79 -12.94
N LYS A 167 -5.64 -16.12 -13.99
CA LYS A 167 -4.27 -16.26 -14.49
C LYS A 167 -3.89 -15.08 -15.36
N ASN A 168 -4.24 -13.88 -14.92
CA ASN A 168 -4.11 -12.70 -15.76
C ASN A 168 -2.95 -11.82 -15.29
N ILE A 169 -2.25 -11.25 -16.25
CA ILE A 169 -1.39 -10.11 -16.04
C ILE A 169 -1.79 -8.99 -17.00
N SER A 170 -1.90 -7.78 -16.48
CA SER A 170 -2.19 -6.57 -17.24
C SER A 170 -1.13 -5.52 -16.95
N VAL A 171 -0.84 -4.71 -17.96
CA VAL A 171 0.01 -3.53 -17.83
C VAL A 171 -0.86 -2.30 -18.10
N TYR A 172 -0.89 -1.40 -17.14
CA TYR A 172 -1.66 -0.15 -17.20
C TYR A 172 -0.71 1.05 -17.16
N ASN A 173 -0.89 2.01 -18.05
CA ASN A 173 -0.09 3.23 -18.08
C ASN A 173 -0.73 4.29 -17.17
N LEU A 174 -0.07 4.59 -16.04
CA LEU A 174 -0.53 5.52 -15.02
C LEU A 174 -0.56 6.99 -15.46
N ASN A 175 0.13 7.34 -16.55
CA ASN A 175 0.16 8.71 -17.10
C ASN A 175 -0.90 8.92 -18.19
N LYS A 176 -1.26 7.85 -18.91
CA LYS A 176 -2.25 7.89 -20.00
C LYS A 176 -3.63 7.41 -19.57
N TYR A 177 -3.75 6.85 -18.36
CA TYR A 177 -4.97 6.25 -17.84
C TYR A 177 -5.53 5.14 -18.76
N GLN A 178 -4.64 4.32 -19.33
CA GLN A 178 -5.00 3.34 -20.36
C GLN A 178 -4.26 2.02 -20.18
N PHE A 179 -4.92 0.92 -20.56
CA PHE A 179 -4.28 -0.38 -20.68
C PHE A 179 -3.28 -0.39 -21.84
N VAL A 180 -2.10 -0.93 -21.57
CA VAL A 180 -1.04 -1.15 -22.57
C VAL A 180 -1.14 -2.57 -23.13
N LYS A 181 -1.28 -3.56 -22.25
CA LYS A 181 -1.34 -4.97 -22.64
C LYS A 181 -2.08 -5.79 -21.59
N HIS A 182 -2.72 -6.85 -22.05
CA HIS A 182 -3.30 -7.90 -21.22
C HIS A 182 -2.83 -9.26 -21.73
N GLN A 183 -2.56 -10.19 -20.82
CA GLN A 183 -2.12 -11.53 -21.16
C GLN A 183 -2.60 -12.54 -20.11
N ALA A 184 -3.06 -13.69 -20.57
CA ALA A 184 -3.23 -14.87 -19.74
C ALA A 184 -1.88 -15.57 -19.56
N LEU A 185 -1.52 -15.86 -18.32
CA LEU A 185 -0.35 -16.63 -17.93
C LEU A 185 -0.63 -18.13 -18.14
N SER A 186 0.41 -18.88 -18.51
CA SER A 186 0.31 -20.29 -18.90
C SER A 186 0.30 -21.27 -17.72
N PHE A 187 0.45 -20.79 -16.48
CA PHE A 187 0.53 -21.62 -15.28
C PHE A 187 -0.66 -21.38 -14.35
N ASN A 188 -1.15 -22.47 -13.75
CA ASN A 188 -2.42 -22.54 -13.01
C ASN A 188 -2.30 -22.09 -11.54
N ILE A 189 -1.29 -21.28 -11.19
CA ILE A 189 -0.82 -21.08 -9.81
C ILE A 189 -1.29 -19.74 -9.19
N LEU A 190 -1.84 -18.81 -9.96
CA LEU A 190 -2.24 -17.50 -9.43
C LEU A 190 -3.61 -17.53 -8.75
N SER A 191 -3.66 -18.10 -7.54
CA SER A 191 -4.83 -18.11 -6.65
C SER A 191 -5.09 -16.77 -5.96
N GLY A 192 -4.53 -15.66 -6.45
CA GLY A 192 -4.50 -14.37 -5.76
C GLY A 192 -3.43 -14.31 -4.67
N TYR A 193 -3.35 -13.17 -3.97
CA TYR A 193 -2.52 -12.93 -2.78
C TYR A 193 -1.00 -13.17 -2.91
N HIS A 194 -0.48 -13.34 -4.12
CA HIS A 194 0.94 -13.53 -4.41
C HIS A 194 1.79 -12.26 -4.12
N CYS A 195 3.05 -12.24 -4.53
CA CYS A 195 3.89 -11.06 -4.43
C CYS A 195 4.73 -10.84 -5.70
N PHE A 196 5.09 -9.58 -5.93
CA PHE A 196 6.12 -9.24 -6.90
C PHE A 196 7.43 -9.02 -6.16
N VAL A 197 8.49 -9.70 -6.61
CA VAL A 197 9.85 -9.47 -6.12
C VAL A 197 10.67 -8.89 -7.25
N LYS A 198 11.21 -7.68 -7.05
CA LYS A 198 12.13 -7.07 -8.00
C LYS A 198 13.43 -7.88 -7.97
N LYS A 199 13.78 -8.52 -9.10
CA LYS A 199 15.09 -9.15 -9.25
C LYS A 199 16.15 -8.06 -9.40
N ASN A 200 17.11 -8.03 -8.48
CA ASN A 200 18.31 -7.23 -8.68
C ASN A 200 19.11 -7.87 -9.83
N LYS A 201 19.56 -7.05 -10.79
CA LYS A 201 20.55 -7.52 -11.76
C LYS A 201 21.81 -7.86 -10.94
N LYS A 202 22.28 -9.11 -11.07
CA LYS A 202 23.63 -9.47 -10.66
C LYS A 202 24.62 -8.76 -11.57
#